data_AF-A0A914QNC7-F1
#
_entry.id   AF-A0A914QNC7-F1
#
_cell.length_a   1.000
_cell.length_b   1.000
_cell.length_c   1.000
_cell.angle_alpha   90.00
_cell.angle_beta   90.00
_cell.angle_gamma   90.00
#
_symmetry.space_group_name_H-M   'P 1'
#
loop_
_entity.id
_entity.type
_entity.pdbx_description
1 polymer ?
#
loop_
_entity_poly.entity_id
_entity_poly.type
_entity_poly.pdbx_seq_one_letter_code
_entity_poly.pdbx_strand_id
1 'polypeptide(L)' 'MEEINSAVKLTYQRSKEKGLTLIAFPLYASLSLARQAQIYQKQSKLRKVIYATNIAETSITIPGIRIVIDSGKVRQK' A
#
# COMPACT_ATOMS: atom_id res chain seq x y z
N MET A 1 11.39 -4.13 0.27
CA MET A 1 11.10 -2.80 0.87
C MET A 1 11.34 -1.69 -0.15
N GLU A 2 12.53 -1.65 -0.76
CA GLU A 2 12.84 -0.70 -1.83
C GLU A 2 11.80 -0.74 -2.98
N GLU A 3 11.44 -1.92 -3.46
CA GLU A 3 10.39 -2.08 -4.50
C GLU A 3 9.05 -1.46 -4.09
N ILE A 4 8.60 -1.67 -2.85
CA ILE A 4 7.36 -1.09 -2.31
C ILE A 4 7.47 0.44 -2.28
N ASN A 5 8.58 0.99 -1.80
CA ASN A 5 8.77 2.44 -1.73
C ASN A 5 8.83 3.07 -3.13
N SER A 6 9.46 2.39 -4.09
CA SER A 6 9.46 2.79 -5.50
C SER A 6 8.05 2.75 -6.10
N ALA A 7 7.25 1.72 -5.81
CA ALA A 7 5.86 1.63 -6.26
C ALA A 7 4.98 2.76 -5.70
N VAL A 8 5.15 3.10 -4.41
CA VAL A 8 4.48 4.24 -3.78
C VAL A 8 4.85 5.55 -4.49
N LYS A 9 6.15 5.78 -4.74
CA LYS A 9 6.64 6.98 -5.44
C LYS A 9 6.09 7.08 -6.87
N LEU A 10 6.13 5.99 -7.63
CA LEU A 10 5.60 5.94 -9.00
C LEU A 10 4.08 6.17 -9.03
N THR A 11 3.35 5.67 -8.03
CA THR A 11 1.91 5.90 -7.93
C THR A 11 1.60 7.37 -7.71
N TYR A 12 2.36 8.04 -6.85
CA TYR A 12 2.21 9.47 -6.63
C TYR A 12 2.46 10.28 -7.92
N GLN A 13 3.54 9.97 -8.64
CA GLN A 13 3.87 10.62 -9.92
C GLN A 13 2.75 10.43 -10.95
N ARG A 14 2.34 9.19 -11.18
CA ARG A 14 1.26 8.86 -12.13
C ARG A 14 -0.08 9.47 -11.72
N SER A 15 -0.38 9.51 -10.43
CA SER A 15 -1.60 10.15 -9.93
C SER A 15 -1.62 11.62 -10.32
N LYS A 16 -0.49 12.32 -10.16
CA LYS A 16 -0.35 13.73 -10.55
C LYS A 16 -0.44 13.93 -12.06
N GLU A 17 0.28 13.13 -12.85
CA GLU A 17 0.31 13.21 -14.32
C GLU A 17 -1.05 12.95 -14.96
N LYS A 18 -1.82 12.01 -14.40
CA LYS A 18 -3.13 11.62 -14.92
C LYS A 18 -4.31 12.35 -14.25
N GLY A 19 -4.04 13.27 -13.32
CA GLY A 19 -5.09 13.97 -12.55
C GLY A 19 -5.95 13.04 -11.70
N LEU A 20 -5.42 11.88 -11.29
CA LEU A 20 -6.12 10.93 -10.43
C LEU A 20 -5.99 11.34 -8.96
N THR A 21 -6.97 10.93 -8.16
CA THR A 21 -7.03 11.18 -6.72
C THR A 21 -6.67 9.92 -5.93
N LEU A 22 -5.40 9.50 -6.03
CA LEU A 22 -4.88 8.32 -5.34
C LEU A 22 -4.00 8.70 -4.15
N ILE A 23 -4.04 7.89 -3.10
CA ILE A 23 -3.09 7.96 -1.99
C ILE A 23 -2.50 6.57 -1.74
N ALA A 24 -1.17 6.48 -1.77
CA ALA A 24 -0.43 5.22 -1.68
C ALA A 24 0.28 5.09 -0.32
N PHE A 25 0.18 3.91 0.29
CA PHE A 25 0.83 3.59 1.57
C PHE A 25 1.69 2.33 1.45
N PRO A 26 2.91 2.32 2.03
CA PRO A 26 3.70 1.10 2.18
C PRO A 26 3.25 0.27 3.39
N LEU A 27 3.38 -1.05 3.30
CA LEU A 27 3.19 -1.97 4.43
C LEU A 27 4.22 -3.11 4.40
N TYR A 28 5.14 -3.12 5.36
CA TYR A 28 6.15 -4.17 5.52
C TYR A 28 6.68 -4.17 6.96
N ALA A 29 7.30 -5.28 7.37
CA ALA A 29 7.63 -5.56 8.79
C ALA A 29 8.50 -4.50 9.48
N SER A 30 9.49 -3.92 8.80
CA SER A 30 10.39 -2.91 9.38
C SER A 30 9.81 -1.48 9.39
N LEU A 31 8.58 -1.28 8.91
CA LEU A 31 7.92 0.03 8.95
C LEU A 31 7.51 0.35 10.39
N SER A 32 7.69 1.59 10.84
CA SER A 32 7.27 1.99 12.19
C SER A 32 5.78 1.80 12.41
N LEU A 33 5.37 1.45 13.64
CA LEU A 33 3.97 1.22 13.99
C LEU A 33 3.07 2.42 13.66
N ALA A 34 3.57 3.64 13.91
CA ALA A 34 2.85 4.87 13.57
C ALA A 34 2.55 4.98 12.06
N ARG A 35 3.48 4.55 11.19
CA ARG A 35 3.26 4.54 9.74
C ARG A 35 2.37 3.39 9.31
N GLN A 36 2.51 2.20 9.89
CA GLN A 36 1.60 1.08 9.64
C GLN A 36 0.15 1.45 10.00
N ALA A 37 -0.06 2.18 11.10
CA ALA A 37 -1.39 2.61 11.55
C ALA A 37 -2.14 3.49 10.54
N GLN A 38 -1.42 4.21 9.66
CA GLN A 38 -2.04 5.11 8.67
C GLN A 38 -2.95 4.36 7.69
N ILE A 39 -2.68 3.08 7.41
CA ILE A 39 -3.47 2.29 6.46
C ILE A 39 -4.90 2.04 6.97
N TYR A 40 -5.14 2.11 8.27
CA TYR A 40 -6.46 1.87 8.88
C TYR A 40 -7.37 3.11 8.88
N GLN A 41 -6.82 4.31 8.65
CA GLN A 41 -7.59 5.55 8.65
C GLN A 41 -8.55 5.58 7.46
N LYS A 42 -9.83 5.90 7.69
CA LYS A 42 -10.81 6.07 6.59
C LYS A 42 -10.40 7.25 5.70
N GLN A 43 -10.54 7.08 4.39
CA GLN A 43 -10.28 8.13 3.39
C GLN A 43 -11.59 8.45 2.67
N SER A 44 -12.02 9.71 2.70
CA SER A 44 -13.37 10.11 2.27
C SER A 44 -13.46 10.47 0.77
N LYS A 45 -12.37 10.96 0.17
CA LYS A 45 -12.38 11.48 -1.22
C LYS A 45 -11.31 10.90 -2.14
N LEU A 46 -10.35 10.15 -1.58
CA LEU A 46 -9.21 9.59 -2.32
C LEU A 46 -9.30 8.07 -2.35
N ARG A 47 -8.91 7.46 -3.46
CA ARG A 47 -8.75 6.01 -3.53
C ARG A 47 -7.43 5.62 -2.85
N LYS A 48 -7.55 4.81 -1.80
CA LYS A 48 -6.41 4.24 -1.08
C LYS A 48 -5.80 3.09 -1.88
N VAL A 49 -4.48 3.09 -2.01
CA VAL A 49 -3.68 2.01 -2.58
C VAL A 49 -2.65 1.60 -1.52
N ILE A 50 -2.57 0.31 -1.20
CA ILE A 50 -1.61 -0.19 -0.21
C ILE A 50 -0.69 -1.17 -0.92
N TYR A 51 0.62 -0.92 -0.84
CA TYR A 51 1.66 -1.81 -1.34
C TYR A 51 2.22 -2.60 -0.16
N ALA A 52 1.92 -3.89 -0.13
CA ALA A 52 2.27 -4.76 0.99
C ALA A 52 3.21 -5.89 0.58
N THR A 53 3.99 -6.39 1.53
CA THR A 53 4.57 -7.75 1.43
C THR A 53 3.55 -8.79 1.89
N ASN A 54 3.96 -10.06 1.91
CA ASN A 54 3.21 -11.18 2.51
C ASN A 54 2.80 -10.98 3.99
N ILE A 55 3.22 -9.89 4.65
CA ILE A 55 2.68 -9.52 5.97
C ILE A 55 1.16 -9.27 5.92
N ALA A 56 0.63 -8.89 4.75
CA ALA A 56 -0.80 -8.73 4.55
C ALA A 56 -1.56 -10.06 4.43
N GLU A 57 -0.88 -11.18 4.20
CA GLU A 57 -1.50 -12.49 3.97
C GLU A 57 -1.95 -13.15 5.28
N THR A 58 -1.18 -12.97 6.36
CA THR A 58 -1.27 -13.88 7.49
C THR A 58 -2.13 -13.40 8.65
N SER A 59 -2.34 -12.09 8.88
CA SER A 59 -3.18 -11.61 10.02
C SER A 59 -3.60 -10.13 9.97
N ILE A 60 -3.62 -9.47 8.80
CA ILE A 60 -4.02 -8.05 8.72
C ILE A 60 -5.40 -7.94 8.06
N THR A 61 -6.36 -7.34 8.78
CA THR A 61 -7.67 -6.98 8.22
C THR A 61 -7.76 -5.47 8.06
N ILE A 62 -7.79 -5.00 6.80
CA ILE A 62 -7.96 -3.58 6.49
C ILE A 62 -9.40 -3.36 6.02
N PRO A 63 -10.23 -2.61 6.75
CA PRO A 63 -11.61 -2.37 6.35
C PRO A 63 -11.70 -1.64 5.00
N GLY A 64 -12.63 -2.10 4.16
CA GLY A 64 -12.94 -1.43 2.88
C GLY A 64 -12.01 -1.77 1.72
N ILE A 65 -11.15 -2.79 1.86
CA ILE A 65 -10.46 -3.38 0.69
C ILE A 65 -11.51 -4.02 -0.21
N ARG A 66 -11.51 -3.62 -1.49
CA ARG A 66 -12.42 -4.15 -2.52
C ARG A 66 -11.71 -4.87 -3.66
N ILE A 67 -10.41 -4.60 -3.83
CA ILE A 67 -9.60 -5.12 -4.92
C ILE A 67 -8.27 -5.53 -4.32
N VAL A 68 -7.84 -6.74 -4.67
CA VAL A 68 -6.51 -7.27 -4.36
C VAL A 68 -5.82 -7.54 -5.69
N ILE A 69 -4.57 -7.10 -5.82
CA ILE A 69 -3.70 -7.40 -6.95
C ILE A 69 -2.53 -8.17 -6.38
N ASP A 70 -2.44 -9.45 -6.74
CA ASP A 70 -1.32 -10.31 -6.36
C ASP A 70 -0.36 -10.45 -7.55
N SER A 71 0.94 -10.30 -7.26
CA SER A 71 2.00 -10.48 -8.26
C SER A 71 2.51 -11.91 -8.34
N GLY A 72 2.12 -12.79 -7.41
CA GLY A 72 2.60 -14.16 -7.31
C GLY A 72 4.09 -14.28 -6.95
N LYS A 73 4.71 -13.19 -6.47
CA LYS A 73 6.14 -13.15 -6.12
C LYS A 73 6.34 -13.08 -4.61
N VAL A 74 7.33 -13.84 -4.14
CA VAL A 74 7.79 -13.79 -2.76
C VAL A 74 9.29 -13.55 -2.75
N ARG A 75 9.76 -12.74 -1.81
CA ARG A 75 11.19 -12.58 -1.57
C ARG A 75 11.65 -13.72 -0.67
N GLN A 76 12.36 -14.68 -1.24
CA GLN A 76 13.04 -15.73 -0.48
C GLN A 76 14.39 -15.22 0.02
N LYS A 77 14.87 -15.80 1.13
CA LYS A 77 16.20 -15.53 1.68
C LYS A 77 17.29 -16.04 0.75
#